data_AF-A0A1U7GQR1-F1
#
_entry.id   AF-A0A1U7GQR1-F1
#
_cell.length_a   1.000
_cell.length_b   1.000
_cell.length_c   1.000
_cell.angle_alpha   90.00
_cell.angle_beta   90.00
_cell.angle_gamma   90.00
#
_symmetry.space_group_name_H-M   'P 1'
#
loop_
_entity.id
_entity.type
_entity.pdbx_description
1 polymer ?
#
loop_
_entity_poly.entity_id
_entity_poly.type
_entity_poly.pdbx_seq_one_letter_code
_entity_poly.pdbx_strand_id
1 'polypeptide(L)'
;MTGCRTWGILSPVAVLQLFENVQIDWEALVAPGVGDGPDPRSDAMGPSPSLSDIREDDLRSVPSLRGLHGQAIARGLLVDSEARYFGFLATAFYCLRVGDRPAALFAYLLRTGESPAALEDEDRATAALREARAAESQLRRWLAPKRPA
;
A
#
# COMPACT_ATOMS: atom_id res chain seq x y z
N MET A 1 30.15 41.42 2.77
CA MET A 1 30.99 40.28 3.21
C MET A 1 30.15 39.50 4.23
N THR A 2 29.06 38.81 3.86
CA THR A 2 28.97 37.49 3.21
C THR A 2 29.81 36.40 3.88
N GLY A 3 29.21 35.68 4.82
CA GLY A 3 29.68 34.38 5.31
C GLY A 3 28.62 33.31 5.02
N CYS A 4 29.01 32.27 4.29
CA CYS A 4 28.15 31.22 3.73
C CYS A 4 28.30 29.91 4.52
N ARG A 5 27.16 29.26 4.84
CA ARG A 5 26.89 27.78 4.94
C ARG A 5 27.66 27.01 6.04
N THR A 6 27.17 25.93 6.66
CA THR A 6 26.37 24.77 6.23
C THR A 6 25.72 24.09 7.45
N TRP A 7 24.56 23.47 7.28
CA TRP A 7 23.86 22.65 8.27
C TRP A 7 24.64 21.36 8.62
N GLY A 8 24.77 21.07 9.92
CA GLY A 8 25.35 19.82 10.43
C GLY A 8 24.34 18.68 10.40
N ILE A 9 24.48 17.82 9.39
CA ILE A 9 23.85 16.51 9.27
C ILE A 9 24.40 15.64 10.42
N LEU A 10 23.51 14.94 11.14
CA LEU A 10 23.91 13.93 12.13
C LEU A 10 24.89 12.94 11.47
N SER A 11 26.08 12.87 12.03
CA SER A 11 27.18 12.02 11.57
C SER A 11 26.76 10.55 11.54
N PRO A 12 27.14 9.76 10.51
CA PRO A 12 26.74 8.36 10.30
C PRO A 12 27.26 7.35 11.35
N VAL A 13 27.87 7.81 12.44
CA VAL A 13 28.59 6.96 13.40
C VAL A 13 27.64 6.08 14.25
N ALA A 14 26.40 6.50 14.50
CA ALA A 14 25.50 5.76 15.38
C ALA A 14 24.77 4.56 14.74
N VAL A 15 24.68 4.50 13.40
CA VAL A 15 24.06 3.36 12.70
C VAL A 15 25.05 2.20 12.53
N LEU A 16 26.35 2.49 12.47
CA LEU A 16 27.39 1.48 12.21
C LEU A 16 27.56 0.48 13.37
N GLN A 17 27.38 0.91 14.63
CA GLN A 17 27.59 0.02 15.80
C GLN A 17 26.53 -1.07 15.96
N LEU A 18 25.34 -0.91 15.37
CA LEU A 18 24.29 -1.94 15.44
C LEU A 18 24.62 -3.17 14.57
N PHE A 19 25.38 -2.96 13.50
CA PHE A 19 25.72 -3.99 12.52
C PHE A 19 27.15 -4.54 12.69
N GLU A 20 27.96 -3.97 13.59
CA GLU A 20 29.37 -4.35 13.77
C GLU A 20 29.58 -5.82 14.16
N ASN A 21 28.57 -6.48 14.75
CA ASN A 21 28.66 -7.88 15.18
C ASN A 21 27.70 -8.81 14.44
N VAL A 22 27.08 -8.36 13.34
CA VAL A 22 26.22 -9.22 12.54
C VAL A 22 27.09 -9.95 11.51
N GLN A 23 27.50 -11.16 11.86
CA GLN A 23 28.14 -12.07 10.91
C GLN A 23 27.05 -12.70 10.03
N ILE A 24 26.91 -12.19 8.81
CA ILE A 24 26.09 -12.81 7.78
C ILE A 24 26.96 -13.83 7.05
N ASP A 25 26.62 -15.11 7.21
CA ASP A 25 27.22 -16.18 6.43
C ASP A 25 26.60 -16.16 5.02
N TRP A 26 27.28 -15.47 4.10
CA TRP A 26 26.84 -15.32 2.71
C TRP A 26 26.96 -16.61 1.89
N GLU A 27 27.76 -17.60 2.33
CA GLU A 27 27.88 -18.89 1.66
C GLU A 27 26.80 -19.88 2.11
N ALA A 28 26.33 -19.78 3.37
CA ALA A 28 25.16 -20.52 3.86
C ALA A 28 23.83 -20.03 3.27
N LEU A 29 23.81 -18.81 2.71
CA LEU A 29 22.70 -18.27 1.92
C LEU A 29 22.67 -18.93 0.53
N VAL A 30 22.29 -20.20 0.49
CA VAL A 30 21.96 -20.89 -0.76
C VAL A 30 20.66 -20.29 -1.29
N ALA A 31 20.74 -19.50 -2.36
CA ALA A 31 19.56 -19.17 -3.14
C ALA A 31 18.92 -20.49 -3.62
N PRO A 32 17.61 -20.74 -3.40
CA PRO A 32 16.96 -21.87 -4.03
C PRO A 32 17.16 -21.73 -5.54
N GLY A 33 17.74 -22.75 -6.16
CA GLY A 33 18.21 -22.70 -7.53
C GLY A 33 17.16 -22.11 -8.47
N VAL A 34 17.61 -21.18 -9.33
CA VAL A 34 16.84 -20.60 -10.43
C VAL A 34 16.54 -21.72 -11.43
N GLY A 35 15.52 -22.51 -11.15
CA GLY A 35 14.78 -23.24 -12.17
C GLY A 35 13.73 -22.30 -12.76
N ASP A 36 13.37 -22.51 -14.04
CA ASP A 36 12.28 -21.84 -14.76
C ASP A 36 10.90 -22.10 -14.11
N GLY A 37 10.73 -21.68 -12.87
CA GLY A 37 9.48 -21.62 -12.12
C GLY A 37 8.98 -20.18 -12.05
N PRO A 38 7.66 -19.97 -11.84
CA PRO A 38 7.07 -18.63 -11.87
C PRO A 38 7.74 -17.72 -10.83
N ASP A 39 7.98 -16.47 -11.24
CA ASP A 39 8.74 -15.43 -10.54
C ASP A 39 8.69 -15.48 -9.01
N PRO A 40 9.83 -15.22 -8.32
CA PRO A 40 9.93 -15.37 -6.87
C PRO A 40 8.94 -14.46 -6.16
N ARG A 41 7.93 -15.08 -5.56
CA ARG A 41 6.95 -14.45 -4.69
C ARG A 41 7.63 -14.02 -3.39
N SER A 42 7.47 -12.76 -3.04
CA SER A 42 7.95 -12.13 -1.82
C SER A 42 7.13 -12.61 -0.60
N ASP A 43 7.23 -13.88 -0.22
CA ASP A 43 6.36 -14.54 0.77
C ASP A 43 6.57 -14.13 2.26
N ALA A 44 7.31 -13.05 2.54
CA ALA A 44 7.30 -12.43 3.88
C ALA A 44 6.15 -11.40 4.06
N MET A 45 5.50 -11.02 2.97
CA MET A 45 4.36 -10.12 2.90
C MET A 45 3.40 -10.80 1.93
N GLY A 46 2.20 -11.19 2.35
CA GLY A 46 1.27 -11.95 1.49
C GLY A 46 1.11 -11.36 0.08
N PRO A 47 0.63 -12.14 -0.91
CA PRO A 47 0.64 -11.75 -2.31
C PRO A 47 0.09 -10.33 -2.49
N SER A 48 0.88 -9.46 -3.11
CA SER A 48 0.49 -8.08 -3.34
C SER A 48 -0.81 -8.06 -4.15
N PRO A 49 -1.80 -7.22 -3.78
CA PRO A 49 -3.11 -7.19 -4.43
C PRO A 49 -2.93 -6.91 -5.92
N SER A 50 -3.58 -7.69 -6.77
CA SER A 50 -3.46 -7.60 -8.23
C SER A 50 -4.81 -7.39 -8.88
N LEU A 51 -4.90 -6.50 -9.86
CA LEU A 51 -6.13 -6.34 -10.65
C LEU A 51 -6.53 -7.59 -11.45
N SER A 52 -5.59 -8.52 -11.65
CA SER A 52 -5.87 -9.79 -12.32
C SER A 52 -6.41 -10.87 -11.37
N ASP A 53 -6.20 -10.70 -10.06
CA ASP A 53 -6.64 -11.64 -9.02
C ASP A 53 -6.93 -10.84 -7.74
N ILE A 54 -8.10 -10.19 -7.72
CA ILE A 54 -8.54 -9.37 -6.58
C ILE A 54 -9.14 -10.30 -5.54
N ARG A 55 -8.71 -10.19 -4.27
CA ARG A 55 -9.27 -10.97 -3.16
C ARG A 55 -10.23 -10.10 -2.36
N GLU A 56 -11.14 -10.74 -1.62
CA GLU A 56 -12.11 -10.00 -0.80
C GLU A 56 -11.43 -9.18 0.31
N ASP A 57 -10.35 -9.72 0.88
CA ASP A 57 -9.56 -9.03 1.90
C ASP A 57 -8.86 -7.78 1.35
N ASP A 58 -8.52 -7.77 0.06
CA ASP A 58 -7.95 -6.60 -0.60
C ASP A 58 -8.98 -5.47 -0.69
N LEU A 59 -10.26 -5.80 -0.83
CA LEU A 59 -11.34 -4.81 -0.85
C LEU A 59 -11.65 -4.21 0.52
N ARG A 60 -11.28 -4.88 1.61
CA ARG A 60 -11.45 -4.37 2.98
C ARG A 60 -10.31 -3.45 3.41
N SER A 61 -9.17 -3.54 2.73
CA SER A 61 -7.93 -2.85 3.09
C SER A 61 -7.73 -1.59 2.24
N VAL A 62 -7.78 -0.41 2.87
CA VAL A 62 -7.50 0.87 2.19
C VAL A 62 -6.09 0.90 1.56
N PRO A 63 -5.03 0.40 2.21
CA PRO A 63 -3.71 0.27 1.57
C PRO A 63 -3.74 -0.62 0.32
N SER A 64 -4.48 -1.74 0.35
CA SER A 64 -4.60 -2.65 -0.79
C SER A 64 -5.37 -2.00 -1.94
N LEU A 65 -6.49 -1.35 -1.64
CA LEU A 65 -7.28 -0.58 -2.61
C LEU A 65 -6.46 0.55 -3.25
N ARG A 66 -5.58 1.22 -2.50
CA ARG A 66 -4.66 2.21 -3.06
C ARG A 66 -3.71 1.59 -4.09
N GLY A 67 -3.18 0.40 -3.80
CA GLY A 67 -2.35 -0.36 -4.74
C GLY A 67 -3.11 -0.72 -6.02
N LEU A 68 -4.35 -1.21 -5.88
CA LEU A 68 -5.22 -1.56 -7.01
C LEU A 68 -5.60 -0.34 -7.85
N HIS A 69 -5.86 0.81 -7.22
CA HIS A 69 -6.14 2.07 -7.93
C HIS A 69 -4.94 2.53 -8.76
N GLY A 70 -3.72 2.45 -8.21
CA GLY A 70 -2.50 2.74 -8.95
C GLY A 70 -2.33 1.84 -10.19
N GLN A 71 -2.62 0.54 -10.05
CA GLN A 71 -2.61 -0.38 -11.18
C GLN A 71 -3.70 -0.05 -12.22
N ALA A 72 -4.86 0.43 -11.78
CA ALA A 72 -5.96 0.78 -12.68
C ALA A 72 -5.62 2.00 -13.52
N ILE A 73 -4.97 3.00 -12.93
CA ILE A 73 -4.42 4.17 -13.64
C ILE A 73 -3.33 3.72 -14.62
N ALA A 74 -2.39 2.88 -14.17
CA ALA A 74 -1.30 2.40 -15.03
C ALA A 74 -1.79 1.61 -16.25
N ARG A 75 -2.93 0.92 -16.12
CA ARG A 75 -3.61 0.21 -17.22
C ARG A 75 -4.54 1.11 -18.06
N GLY A 76 -4.64 2.40 -17.74
CA GLY A 76 -5.51 3.35 -18.44
C GLY A 76 -7.01 3.14 -18.20
N LEU A 77 -7.38 2.38 -17.16
CA LEU A 77 -8.79 2.12 -16.80
C LEU A 77 -9.42 3.29 -16.05
N LEU A 78 -8.61 4.08 -15.36
CA LEU A 78 -9.04 5.24 -14.57
C LEU A 78 -8.13 6.43 -14.82
N VAL A 79 -8.72 7.63 -14.70
CA VAL A 79 -7.98 8.89 -14.66
C VAL A 79 -7.56 9.17 -13.22
N ASP A 80 -6.33 9.59 -13.02
CA ASP A 80 -5.84 9.99 -11.69
C ASP A 80 -6.54 11.26 -11.21
N SER A 81 -7.37 11.11 -10.19
CA SER A 81 -8.14 12.18 -9.56
C SER A 81 -8.61 11.73 -8.19
N GLU A 82 -8.61 12.64 -7.22
CA GLU A 82 -9.11 12.35 -5.87
C GLU A 82 -10.58 11.92 -5.88
N ALA A 83 -11.42 12.52 -6.74
CA ALA A 83 -12.82 12.14 -6.88
C ALA A 83 -12.98 10.71 -7.44
N ARG A 84 -12.10 10.31 -8.40
CA ARG A 84 -12.10 8.96 -8.96
C ARG A 84 -11.58 7.93 -7.96
N TYR A 85 -10.58 8.29 -7.18
CA TYR A 85 -10.10 7.46 -6.08
C TYR A 85 -11.18 7.25 -5.02
N PHE A 86 -11.90 8.30 -4.64
CA PHE A 86 -13.00 8.18 -3.69
C PHE A 86 -14.14 7.29 -4.23
N GLY A 87 -14.58 7.51 -5.47
CA GLY A 87 -15.58 6.65 -6.11
C GLY A 87 -15.12 5.19 -6.23
N PHE A 88 -13.83 4.95 -6.47
CA PHE A 88 -13.24 3.61 -6.47
C PHE A 88 -13.36 2.93 -5.10
N LEU A 89 -13.07 3.64 -4.01
CA LEU A 89 -13.22 3.11 -2.65
C LEU A 89 -14.69 2.83 -2.32
N ALA A 90 -15.59 3.78 -2.60
CA ALA A 90 -17.02 3.62 -2.36
C ALA A 90 -17.58 2.43 -3.15
N THR A 91 -17.12 2.22 -4.39
CA THR A 91 -17.49 1.06 -5.21
C THR A 91 -16.99 -0.26 -4.61
N ALA A 92 -15.81 -0.29 -3.98
CA ALA A 92 -15.33 -1.48 -3.28
C ALA A 92 -16.23 -1.83 -2.08
N PHE A 93 -16.65 -0.83 -1.29
CA PHE A 93 -17.57 -1.03 -0.17
C PHE A 93 -18.97 -1.44 -0.62
N TYR A 94 -19.45 -0.88 -1.72
CA TYR A 94 -20.68 -1.34 -2.38
C TYR A 94 -20.59 -2.83 -2.73
N CYS A 95 -19.49 -3.26 -3.34
CA CYS A 95 -19.29 -4.66 -3.73
C CYS A 95 -19.28 -5.57 -2.50
N LEU A 96 -18.60 -5.17 -1.42
CA LEU A 96 -18.58 -5.91 -0.16
C LEU A 96 -19.95 -6.01 0.53
N ARG A 97 -20.83 -5.03 0.32
CA ARG A 97 -22.16 -4.99 0.92
C ARG A 97 -23.20 -5.79 0.12
N VAL A 98 -23.14 -5.71 -1.21
CA VAL A 98 -24.20 -6.23 -2.10
C VAL A 98 -23.80 -7.53 -2.81
N GLY A 99 -22.51 -7.75 -3.04
CA GLY A 99 -22.04 -8.85 -3.86
C GLY A 99 -21.86 -10.16 -3.09
N ASP A 100 -22.47 -11.23 -3.58
CA ASP A 100 -22.15 -12.61 -3.17
C ASP A 100 -20.70 -13.00 -3.55
N ARG A 101 -20.14 -12.34 -4.57
CA ARG A 101 -18.74 -12.45 -5.01
C ARG A 101 -18.16 -11.05 -5.19
N PRO A 102 -17.78 -10.38 -4.10
CA PRO A 102 -17.47 -8.95 -4.10
C PRO A 102 -16.26 -8.62 -5.01
N ALA A 103 -15.23 -9.48 -5.03
CA ALA A 103 -14.07 -9.30 -5.90
C ALA A 103 -14.41 -9.36 -7.40
N ALA A 104 -15.23 -10.33 -7.80
CA ALA A 104 -15.64 -10.48 -9.20
C ALA A 104 -16.54 -9.32 -9.65
N LEU A 105 -17.47 -8.90 -8.80
CA LEU A 105 -18.34 -7.75 -9.05
C LEU A 105 -17.53 -6.46 -9.20
N PHE A 106 -16.55 -6.25 -8.31
CA PHE A 106 -15.66 -5.10 -8.37
C PHE A 106 -14.85 -5.06 -9.67
N ALA A 107 -14.24 -6.19 -10.06
CA ALA A 107 -13.52 -6.29 -11.33
C ALA A 107 -14.42 -6.02 -12.54
N TYR A 108 -15.68 -6.46 -12.50
CA TYR A 108 -16.66 -6.16 -13.54
C TYR A 108 -16.98 -4.66 -13.62
N LEU A 109 -17.32 -4.03 -12.49
CA LEU A 109 -17.65 -2.60 -12.43
C LEU A 109 -16.47 -1.71 -12.86
N LEU A 110 -15.24 -2.10 -12.53
CA LEU A 110 -14.04 -1.41 -13.02
C LEU A 110 -13.89 -1.47 -14.54
N ARG A 111 -14.29 -2.58 -15.18
CA ARG A 111 -14.21 -2.73 -16.63
C ARG A 111 -15.32 -1.96 -17.35
N THR A 112 -16.50 -1.85 -16.73
CA THR A 112 -17.62 -1.07 -17.29
C THR A 112 -17.54 0.42 -16.95
N GLY A 113 -16.74 0.79 -15.94
CA GLY A 113 -16.61 2.16 -15.46
C GLY A 113 -17.81 2.65 -14.63
N GLU A 114 -18.67 1.74 -14.20
CA GLU A 114 -19.85 2.05 -13.40
C GLU A 114 -19.49 2.20 -11.91
N SER A 115 -20.14 3.15 -11.24
CA SER A 115 -19.97 3.40 -9.81
C SER A 115 -21.35 3.49 -9.14
N PRO A 116 -22.00 2.35 -8.86
CA PRO A 116 -23.34 2.30 -8.28
C PRO A 116 -23.36 2.54 -6.75
N ALA A 117 -22.24 3.01 -6.18
CA ALA A 117 -22.10 3.23 -4.75
C ALA A 117 -23.17 4.18 -4.20
N ALA A 118 -23.77 3.80 -3.08
CA ALA A 118 -24.76 4.62 -2.38
C ALA A 118 -24.09 5.47 -1.28
N LEU A 119 -24.85 6.41 -0.71
CA LEU A 119 -24.36 7.27 0.38
C LEU A 119 -23.78 6.47 1.56
N GLU A 120 -24.39 5.34 1.91
CA GLU A 120 -23.88 4.45 2.96
C GLU A 120 -22.48 3.88 2.65
N ASP A 121 -22.18 3.63 1.37
CA ASP A 121 -20.89 3.12 0.93
C ASP A 121 -19.82 4.24 0.93
N GLU A 122 -20.23 5.46 0.59
CA GLU A 122 -19.40 6.66 0.67
C GLU A 122 -19.05 7.00 2.14
N ASP A 123 -20.00 6.84 3.05
CA ASP A 123 -19.77 7.02 4.49
C ASP A 123 -18.77 5.98 5.01
N ARG A 124 -18.90 4.72 4.60
CA ARG A 124 -17.91 3.66 4.92
C ARG A 124 -16.54 3.97 4.35
N ALA A 125 -16.47 4.44 3.09
CA ALA A 125 -15.21 4.86 2.48
C ALA A 125 -14.56 6.01 3.26
N THR A 126 -15.36 6.98 3.69
CA THR A 126 -14.90 8.11 4.51
C THR A 126 -14.38 7.66 5.85
N ALA A 127 -15.09 6.75 6.54
CA ALA A 127 -14.64 6.17 7.81
C ALA A 127 -13.31 5.43 7.64
N ALA A 128 -13.21 4.55 6.63
CA ALA A 128 -12.01 3.77 6.36
C ALA A 128 -10.80 4.66 6.03
N LEU A 129 -11.01 5.76 5.27
CA LEU A 129 -9.95 6.73 4.99
C LEU A 129 -9.47 7.46 6.25
N ARG A 130 -10.38 7.83 7.17
CA ARG A 130 -10.03 8.46 8.44
C ARG A 130 -9.20 7.51 9.30
N GLU A 131 -9.60 6.25 9.40
CA GLU A 131 -8.87 5.21 10.12
C GLU A 131 -7.48 4.98 9.54
N ALA A 132 -7.36 4.85 8.22
CA ALA A 132 -6.08 4.69 7.55
C ALA A 132 -5.13 5.87 7.81
N ARG A 133 -5.65 7.11 7.76
CA ARG A 133 -4.87 8.32 8.09
C ARG A 133 -4.44 8.38 9.56
N ALA A 134 -5.30 7.92 10.46
CA ALA A 134 -4.97 7.83 11.89
C ALA A 134 -3.86 6.81 12.13
N ALA A 135 -3.96 5.62 11.52
CA ALA A 135 -2.94 4.59 11.58
C ALA A 135 -1.60 5.07 11.00
N GLU A 136 -1.62 5.76 9.86
CA GLU A 136 -0.42 6.36 9.26
C GLU A 136 0.21 7.41 10.18
N SER A 137 -0.61 8.27 10.78
CA SER A 137 -0.14 9.30 11.73
C SER A 137 0.49 8.68 12.98
N GLN A 138 -0.09 7.59 13.48
CA GLN A 138 0.45 6.84 14.59
C GLN A 138 1.79 6.19 14.22
N LEU A 139 1.88 5.53 13.06
CA LEU A 139 3.13 4.96 12.56
C LEU A 139 4.21 6.03 12.41
N ARG A 140 3.89 7.18 11.81
CA ARG A 140 4.82 8.32 11.69
C ARG A 140 5.30 8.82 13.05
N ARG A 141 4.42 8.86 14.05
CA ARG A 141 4.79 9.22 15.43
C ARG A 141 5.75 8.20 16.05
N TRP A 142 5.51 6.91 15.85
CA TRP A 142 6.41 5.85 16.34
C TRP A 142 7.78 5.90 15.68
N LEU A 143 7.82 6.19 14.38
CA LEU A 143 9.06 6.32 13.60
C LEU A 143 9.78 7.66 13.82
N ALA A 144 9.13 8.64 14.44
CA ALA A 144 9.75 9.93 14.70
C ALA A 144 10.86 9.77 15.75
N PRO A 145 12.12 10.11 15.45
CA PRO A 145 13.20 10.01 16.43
C PRO A 145 12.91 10.93 17.61
N LYS A 146 13.10 10.44 18.83
CA LYS A 146 13.05 11.30 20.03
C LYS A 146 14.17 12.34 19.91
N ARG A 147 13.80 13.61 19.76
CA ARG A 147 14.78 14.70 19.83
C ARG A 147 15.40 14.69 21.24
N PRO A 148 16.73 14.68 21.37
CA PRO A 148 17.36 14.90 22.67
C PRO A 148 16.99 16.31 23.15
N ALA A 149 16.74 16.42 24.46
CA ALA A 149 16.40 17.66 25.17
C ALA A 149 17.60 18.60 25.27
#